data_AF-A0A6P5IIC2-F1
#
_entry.id   AF-A0A6P5IIC2-F1
#
_cell.length_a   1.000
_cell.length_b   1.000
_cell.length_c   1.000
_cell.angle_alpha   90.00
_cell.angle_beta   90.00
_cell.angle_gamma   90.00
#
_symmetry.space_group_name_H-M   'P 1'
#
loop_
_entity.id
_entity.type
_entity.pdbx_description
1 polymer ?
#
loop_
_entity_poly.entity_id
_entity_poly.type
_entity_poly.pdbx_seq_one_letter_code
_entity_poly.pdbx_strand_id
1 'polypeptide(L)'
;MHAFWSQYMGVSTAGTPCISQPCLNNGICQDYIRNYICSCLEGYEGTNCEYAKNECHSKRSKGCDHFCRPGQEFYMCSCAKGYKLGKDHRSCIPNEKCACGILSSKSNVTLTDAKLTLQNFPWQVKLTNSQGKDFCGGVIVQENFVLTTAKCSLLHGNISVKLSEDGTPGAPLEIKIKNKHVHMRYDQEMKQNDLALLELNEPIQCGSNGLPICIPEKDFAEHILIPEKMNVVSGWTFNGTELGDSLIDLPSVYFENEKCEEILNVTVTTRLFCEKSKATVDWQLVEGSIVMAEHKGTWFLIGIMVSLPTEKLGPLYLFTKISRYSMWFEQIMQ
;
A
#
# COMPACT_ATOMS: atom_id res chain seq x y z
N MET A 1 -53.15 3.69 -32.40
CA MET A 1 -51.92 4.53 -32.44
C MET A 1 -51.62 5.29 -31.15
N HIS A 2 -52.47 5.23 -30.10
CA HIS A 2 -52.21 5.88 -28.81
C HIS A 2 -51.48 5.01 -27.76
N ALA A 3 -51.51 3.67 -27.90
CA ALA A 3 -50.89 2.75 -26.93
C ALA A 3 -49.35 2.63 -27.04
N PHE A 4 -48.79 2.91 -28.22
CA PHE A 4 -47.32 2.92 -28.40
C PHE A 4 -46.67 4.10 -27.67
N TRP A 5 -47.30 5.27 -27.71
CA TRP A 5 -46.82 6.48 -27.02
C TRP A 5 -47.00 6.40 -25.50
N SER A 6 -47.96 5.65 -24.96
CA SER A 6 -48.08 5.43 -23.52
C SER A 6 -46.90 4.65 -22.94
N GLN A 7 -46.35 3.71 -23.70
CA GLN A 7 -45.17 2.93 -23.32
C GLN A 7 -43.85 3.66 -23.60
N TYR A 8 -43.85 4.63 -24.54
CA TYR A 8 -42.67 5.43 -24.90
C TYR A 8 -42.56 6.77 -24.15
N MET A 9 -43.68 7.34 -23.66
CA MET A 9 -43.75 8.63 -22.95
C MET A 9 -44.03 8.49 -21.44
N GLY A 10 -44.00 7.28 -20.87
CA GLY A 10 -43.95 7.09 -19.41
C GLY A 10 -45.17 7.60 -18.62
N VAL A 11 -46.34 7.79 -19.24
CA VAL A 11 -47.54 8.24 -18.53
C VAL A 11 -48.35 7.04 -18.02
N SER A 12 -47.74 6.24 -17.16
CA SER A 12 -48.42 5.49 -16.09
C SER A 12 -47.40 4.69 -15.24
N THR A 13 -47.19 5.16 -14.00
CA THR A 13 -46.63 4.42 -12.85
C THR A 13 -45.13 4.09 -12.79
N ALA A 14 -44.27 4.78 -13.53
CA ALA A 14 -42.85 4.86 -13.19
C ALA A 14 -42.53 6.32 -12.84
N GLY A 15 -42.27 6.59 -11.56
CA GLY A 15 -41.87 7.92 -11.12
C GLY A 15 -40.67 8.41 -11.94
N THR A 16 -40.68 9.70 -12.30
CA THR A 16 -39.58 10.28 -13.06
C THR A 16 -38.28 10.14 -12.23
N PRO A 17 -37.12 9.83 -12.84
CA PRO A 17 -35.86 9.64 -12.12
C PRO A 17 -35.49 10.72 -11.09
N CYS A 18 -35.96 11.96 -11.25
CA CYS A 18 -35.72 13.04 -10.29
C CYS A 18 -36.55 12.98 -8.99
N ILE A 19 -37.59 12.13 -8.91
CA ILE A 19 -38.46 12.05 -7.72
C ILE A 19 -37.69 11.58 -6.47
N SER A 20 -36.65 10.77 -6.64
CA SER A 20 -35.78 10.34 -5.53
C SER A 20 -34.86 11.44 -4.99
N GLN A 21 -34.92 12.66 -5.55
CA GLN A 21 -34.04 13.78 -5.25
C GLN A 21 -32.54 13.38 -5.26
N PRO A 22 -32.06 12.81 -6.39
CA PRO A 22 -30.72 12.26 -6.43
C PRO A 22 -29.61 13.33 -6.39
N CYS A 23 -29.91 14.58 -6.79
CA CYS A 23 -28.94 15.67 -6.81
C CYS A 23 -28.82 16.31 -5.42
N LEU A 24 -27.66 16.09 -4.79
CA LEU A 24 -27.31 16.63 -3.48
C LEU A 24 -26.81 18.08 -3.59
N ASN A 25 -26.57 18.70 -2.43
CA ASN A 25 -25.96 20.03 -2.32
C ASN A 25 -26.64 21.09 -3.21
N ASN A 26 -27.98 21.06 -3.21
CA ASN A 26 -28.84 21.96 -3.98
C ASN A 26 -28.62 21.90 -5.50
N GLY A 27 -28.11 20.78 -6.02
CA GLY A 27 -28.00 20.54 -7.46
C GLY A 27 -29.37 20.48 -8.14
N ILE A 28 -29.44 20.98 -9.37
CA ILE A 28 -30.68 20.99 -10.17
C ILE A 28 -30.80 19.67 -10.93
N CYS A 29 -31.87 18.91 -10.66
CA CYS A 29 -32.14 17.65 -11.35
C CYS A 29 -32.85 17.88 -12.69
N GLN A 30 -32.26 17.37 -13.76
CA GLN A 30 -32.84 17.33 -15.10
C GLN A 30 -33.27 15.90 -15.41
N ASP A 31 -34.55 15.74 -15.73
CA ASP A 31 -35.19 14.45 -15.93
C ASP A 31 -35.08 13.98 -17.38
N TYR A 32 -34.82 12.69 -17.58
CA TYR A 32 -34.76 12.02 -18.87
C TYR A 32 -35.50 10.68 -18.82
N ILE A 33 -35.84 10.12 -19.99
CA ILE A 33 -36.72 8.95 -20.14
C ILE A 33 -36.29 7.74 -19.28
N ARG A 34 -34.98 7.53 -19.04
CA ARG A 34 -34.46 6.40 -18.24
C ARG A 34 -33.38 6.78 -17.23
N ASN A 35 -33.03 8.06 -17.12
CA ASN A 35 -31.94 8.55 -16.28
C ASN A 35 -32.21 10.00 -15.85
N TYR A 36 -31.30 10.55 -15.07
CA TYR A 36 -31.29 11.97 -14.72
C TYR A 36 -29.88 12.53 -14.95
N ILE A 37 -29.79 13.85 -15.01
CA ILE A 37 -28.52 14.57 -14.96
C ILE A 37 -28.62 15.65 -13.89
N CYS A 38 -27.63 15.73 -13.01
CA CYS A 38 -27.53 16.80 -12.03
C CYS A 38 -26.68 17.95 -12.58
N SER A 39 -27.23 19.16 -12.55
CA SER A 39 -26.46 20.40 -12.72
C SER A 39 -26.06 20.92 -11.34
N CYS A 40 -24.79 20.72 -10.98
CA CYS A 40 -24.28 21.08 -9.67
C CYS A 40 -24.10 22.57 -9.50
N LEU A 41 -24.36 23.06 -8.30
CA LEU A 41 -24.01 24.43 -7.92
C LEU A 41 -22.49 24.64 -7.95
N GLU A 42 -22.10 25.91 -8.03
CA GLU A 42 -20.70 26.31 -7.94
C GLU A 42 -20.05 25.73 -6.68
N GLY A 43 -18.83 25.22 -6.81
CA GLY A 43 -18.13 24.52 -5.73
C GLY A 43 -18.44 23.02 -5.59
N TYR A 44 -19.44 22.47 -6.28
CA TYR A 44 -19.77 21.02 -6.22
C TYR A 44 -19.59 20.29 -7.54
N GLU A 45 -19.33 18.99 -7.46
CA GLU A 45 -19.19 18.07 -8.59
C GLU A 45 -19.59 16.64 -8.21
N GLY A 46 -19.57 15.72 -9.19
CA GLY A 46 -20.03 14.35 -9.04
C GLY A 46 -21.30 14.11 -9.85
N THR A 47 -21.68 12.84 -10.00
CA THR A 47 -22.91 12.47 -10.73
C THR A 47 -24.14 13.03 -10.01
N ASN A 48 -24.06 13.11 -8.68
CA ASN A 48 -25.12 13.55 -7.78
C ASN A 48 -24.74 14.83 -7.04
N CYS A 49 -23.71 15.56 -7.49
CA CYS A 49 -23.19 16.75 -6.81
C CYS A 49 -22.73 16.48 -5.38
N GLU A 50 -22.31 15.25 -5.08
CA GLU A 50 -22.00 14.78 -3.75
C GLU A 50 -20.62 15.22 -3.23
N TYR A 51 -19.77 15.79 -4.08
CA TYR A 51 -18.38 16.14 -3.75
C TYR A 51 -18.14 17.64 -3.84
N ALA A 52 -17.49 18.20 -2.83
CA ALA A 52 -16.99 19.57 -2.87
C ALA A 52 -15.68 19.63 -3.67
N LYS A 53 -15.52 20.62 -4.55
CA LYS A 53 -14.37 20.76 -5.45
C LYS A 53 -13.07 21.13 -4.74
N ASN A 54 -13.15 21.70 -3.54
CA ASN A 54 -12.01 22.09 -2.73
C ASN A 54 -11.55 20.96 -1.77
N GLU A 55 -12.35 19.92 -1.60
CA GLU A 55 -12.08 18.80 -0.69
C GLU A 55 -11.60 17.54 -1.40
N CYS A 56 -10.92 16.68 -0.65
CA CYS A 56 -10.49 15.36 -1.08
C CYS A 56 -11.51 14.31 -0.62
N HIS A 57 -12.04 13.54 -1.57
CA HIS A 57 -12.99 12.46 -1.27
C HIS A 57 -12.46 11.12 -1.78
N SER A 58 -12.39 10.13 -0.90
CA SER A 58 -11.87 8.79 -1.20
C SER A 58 -12.67 8.03 -2.26
N LYS A 59 -13.98 8.30 -2.36
CA LYS A 59 -14.89 7.65 -3.30
C LYS A 59 -14.96 8.33 -4.68
N ARG A 60 -14.23 9.43 -4.88
CA ARG A 60 -14.22 10.19 -6.13
C ARG A 60 -13.48 9.41 -7.22
N SER A 61 -14.22 8.86 -8.19
CA SER A 61 -13.64 8.07 -9.29
C SER A 61 -12.68 8.86 -10.19
N LYS A 62 -12.91 10.17 -10.38
CA LYS A 62 -12.08 11.07 -11.20
C LYS A 62 -11.17 12.01 -10.39
N GLY A 63 -10.73 11.57 -9.21
CA GLY A 63 -9.79 12.31 -8.36
C GLY A 63 -8.32 12.17 -8.76
N CYS A 64 -7.41 12.57 -7.87
CA CYS A 64 -5.96 12.41 -8.02
C CYS A 64 -5.55 10.95 -8.17
N ASP A 65 -4.47 10.66 -8.90
CA ASP A 65 -3.96 9.28 -9.02
C ASP A 65 -3.20 8.81 -7.78
N HIS A 66 -2.48 9.71 -7.11
CA HIS A 66 -1.81 9.42 -5.85
C HIS A 66 -2.38 10.31 -4.75
N PHE A 67 -1.67 11.37 -4.35
CA PHE A 67 -2.00 12.15 -3.16
C PHE A 67 -2.91 13.32 -3.51
N CYS A 68 -3.81 13.64 -2.57
CA CYS A 68 -4.74 14.76 -2.67
C CYS A 68 -4.63 15.63 -1.42
N ARG A 69 -4.53 16.95 -1.61
CA ARG A 69 -4.54 17.93 -0.53
C ARG A 69 -5.71 18.90 -0.72
N PRO A 70 -6.52 19.16 0.31
CA PRO A 70 -7.59 20.14 0.22
C PRO A 70 -7.00 21.53 -0.05
N GLY A 71 -7.72 22.33 -0.82
CA GLY A 71 -7.35 23.71 -1.13
C GLY A 71 -8.47 24.68 -0.80
N GLN A 72 -8.28 25.96 -1.12
CA GLN A 72 -9.29 26.98 -0.89
C GLN A 72 -10.45 26.85 -1.89
N GLU A 73 -10.12 26.83 -3.19
CA GLU A 73 -11.12 26.72 -4.27
C GLU A 73 -11.17 25.31 -4.88
N PHE A 74 -10.00 24.69 -5.04
CA PHE A 74 -9.84 23.36 -5.64
C PHE A 74 -8.85 22.51 -4.84
N TYR A 75 -9.07 21.21 -4.78
CA TYR A 75 -8.05 20.28 -4.26
C TYR A 75 -6.83 20.25 -5.21
N MET A 76 -5.67 19.95 -4.65
CA MET A 76 -4.41 19.82 -5.38
C MET A 76 -3.91 18.38 -5.34
N CYS A 77 -3.45 17.88 -6.48
CA CYS A 77 -2.85 16.56 -6.58
C CYS A 77 -1.31 16.63 -6.50
N SER A 78 -0.71 15.64 -5.84
CA SER A 78 0.74 15.41 -5.86
C SER A 78 1.03 13.92 -6.10
N CYS A 79 2.26 13.61 -6.49
CA CYS A 79 2.65 12.26 -6.90
C CYS A 79 3.74 11.67 -5.99
N ALA A 80 3.77 10.35 -5.91
CA ALA A 80 4.85 9.59 -5.29
C ALA A 80 6.21 9.80 -5.98
N LYS A 81 7.29 9.38 -5.31
CA LYS A 81 8.68 9.58 -5.77
C LYS A 81 8.90 8.93 -7.15
N GLY A 82 9.53 9.68 -8.06
CA GLY A 82 9.82 9.26 -9.43
C GLY A 82 8.68 9.46 -10.43
N TYR A 83 7.57 10.06 -10.02
CA TYR A 83 6.45 10.42 -10.90
C TYR A 83 6.34 11.95 -11.10
N LYS A 84 5.81 12.35 -12.25
CA LYS A 84 5.41 13.73 -12.55
C LYS A 84 3.90 13.84 -12.69
N LEU A 85 3.36 14.99 -12.25
CA LEU A 85 1.95 15.31 -12.45
C LEU A 85 1.67 15.59 -13.93
N GLY A 86 0.63 14.96 -14.45
CA GLY A 86 0.16 15.08 -15.82
C GLY A 86 -0.44 16.46 -16.11
N LYS A 87 -0.68 16.73 -17.40
CA LYS A 87 -1.28 17.99 -17.87
C LYS A 87 -2.73 18.18 -17.42
N ASP A 88 -3.39 17.11 -17.01
CA ASP A 88 -4.72 17.13 -16.42
C ASP A 88 -4.72 17.54 -14.93
N HIS A 89 -3.53 17.76 -14.35
CA HIS A 89 -3.31 18.06 -12.94
C HIS A 89 -3.84 17.00 -11.98
N ARG A 90 -4.02 15.76 -12.44
CA ARG A 90 -4.57 14.64 -11.65
C ARG A 90 -3.75 13.38 -11.79
N SER A 91 -3.32 13.07 -13.01
CA SER A 91 -2.62 11.83 -13.29
C SER A 91 -1.16 11.86 -12.90
N CYS A 92 -0.64 10.72 -12.43
CA CYS A 92 0.77 10.59 -12.06
C CYS A 92 1.47 9.68 -13.06
N ILE A 93 2.43 10.26 -13.80
CA ILE A 93 3.13 9.58 -14.89
C ILE A 93 4.57 9.27 -14.44
N PRO A 94 5.03 8.00 -14.50
CA PRO A 94 6.42 7.67 -14.21
C PRO A 94 7.39 8.50 -15.06
N ASN A 95 8.37 9.12 -14.43
CA ASN A 95 9.35 9.98 -15.10
C ASN A 95 10.81 9.57 -14.82
N GLU A 96 11.06 8.86 -13.71
CA GLU A 96 12.39 8.41 -13.32
C GLU A 96 12.52 6.88 -13.49
N LYS A 97 13.75 6.39 -13.67
CA LYS A 97 14.03 4.95 -13.77
C LYS A 97 13.63 4.19 -12.50
N CYS A 98 13.78 4.84 -11.34
CA CYS A 98 13.42 4.30 -10.03
C CYS A 98 12.03 4.77 -9.57
N ALA A 99 11.12 5.06 -10.50
CA ALA A 99 9.73 5.33 -10.13
C ALA A 99 9.17 4.17 -9.29
N CYS A 100 8.73 4.50 -8.08
CA CYS A 100 8.43 3.50 -7.08
C CYS A 100 7.13 2.73 -7.39
N GLY A 101 6.97 1.54 -6.81
CA GLY A 101 5.69 0.82 -6.82
C GLY A 101 5.24 0.31 -8.20
N ILE A 102 6.13 0.28 -9.19
CA ILE A 102 5.85 -0.25 -10.53
C ILE A 102 6.13 -1.75 -10.55
N LEU A 103 5.15 -2.54 -11.00
CA LEU A 103 5.30 -3.96 -11.26
C LEU A 103 5.27 -4.21 -12.78
N SER A 104 6.39 -4.65 -13.36
CA SER A 104 6.59 -4.75 -14.82
C SER A 104 5.74 -5.82 -15.53
N SER A 105 5.11 -6.73 -14.79
CA SER A 105 4.32 -7.80 -15.39
C SER A 105 2.90 -7.34 -15.69
N LYS A 106 2.50 -7.42 -16.98
CA LYS A 106 1.10 -7.48 -17.42
C LYS A 106 0.41 -8.79 -16.99
N SER A 107 0.80 -9.39 -15.88
CA SER A 107 -0.06 -10.36 -15.21
C SER A 107 -1.18 -9.54 -14.62
N ASN A 108 -2.31 -9.49 -15.34
CA ASN A 108 -3.57 -9.02 -14.78
C ASN A 108 -3.70 -9.63 -13.39
N VAL A 109 -3.58 -8.80 -12.36
CA VAL A 109 -3.73 -9.22 -10.98
C VAL A 109 -5.22 -9.50 -10.80
N THR A 110 -5.66 -10.67 -11.25
CA THR A 110 -6.95 -11.22 -10.86
C THR A 110 -6.75 -11.75 -9.47
N LEU A 111 -6.96 -10.84 -8.53
CA LEU A 111 -7.15 -11.02 -7.10
C LEU A 111 -8.40 -11.89 -6.86
N THR A 112 -8.36 -13.14 -7.32
CA THR A 112 -9.37 -14.18 -7.08
C THR A 112 -8.93 -15.02 -5.88
N ASP A 113 -9.84 -15.22 -4.93
CA ASP A 113 -9.69 -15.63 -3.52
C ASP A 113 -8.87 -16.90 -3.17
N ALA A 114 -7.99 -17.45 -4.01
CA ALA A 114 -7.26 -18.68 -3.65
C ALA A 114 -5.86 -18.91 -4.26
N LYS A 115 -5.35 -18.07 -5.16
CA LYS A 115 -4.00 -18.30 -5.73
C LYS A 115 -3.40 -17.03 -6.32
N LEU A 116 -2.56 -16.34 -5.55
CA LEU A 116 -1.59 -15.42 -6.14
C LEU A 116 -0.55 -16.27 -6.90
N THR A 117 -0.41 -16.00 -8.19
CA THR A 117 0.61 -16.64 -9.03
C THR A 117 1.93 -15.94 -8.73
N LEU A 118 2.91 -16.68 -8.20
CA LEU A 118 4.31 -16.28 -7.89
C LEU A 118 4.68 -14.89 -8.42
N GLN A 119 4.40 -13.85 -7.64
CA GLN A 119 4.86 -12.51 -7.97
C GLN A 119 6.23 -12.32 -7.36
N ASN A 120 7.25 -12.15 -8.22
CA ASN A 120 8.53 -11.65 -7.76
C ASN A 120 8.38 -10.14 -7.58
N PHE A 121 8.11 -9.70 -6.35
CA PHE A 121 8.02 -8.28 -6.04
C PHE A 121 9.43 -7.66 -6.05
N PRO A 122 9.71 -6.68 -6.93
CA PRO A 122 11.08 -6.19 -7.17
C PRO A 122 11.65 -5.37 -6.01
N TRP A 123 10.84 -5.04 -5.00
CA TRP A 123 11.25 -4.37 -3.78
C TRP A 123 11.59 -5.31 -2.64
N GLN A 124 11.29 -6.61 -2.74
CA GLN A 124 11.54 -7.58 -1.67
C GLN A 124 13.01 -7.98 -1.63
N VAL A 125 13.62 -7.93 -0.45
CA VAL A 125 15.02 -8.33 -0.24
C VAL A 125 15.23 -9.21 0.99
N LYS A 126 16.25 -10.06 0.95
CA LYS A 126 16.71 -10.81 2.12
C LYS A 126 17.88 -10.10 2.78
N LEU A 127 17.95 -10.17 4.11
CA LEU A 127 19.11 -9.74 4.89
C LEU A 127 19.96 -10.96 5.25
N THR A 128 21.25 -10.85 4.94
CA THR A 128 22.23 -11.93 5.04
C THR A 128 23.36 -11.52 5.97
N ASN A 129 23.82 -12.43 6.83
CA ASN A 129 24.93 -12.16 7.74
C ASN A 129 26.30 -12.49 7.11
N SER A 130 27.39 -12.30 7.86
CA SER A 130 28.76 -12.56 7.37
C SER A 130 29.06 -14.02 7.01
N GLN A 131 28.20 -14.97 7.39
CA GLN A 131 28.32 -16.39 7.05
C GLN A 131 27.52 -16.75 5.78
N GLY A 132 26.86 -15.78 5.15
CA GLY A 132 25.97 -16.04 4.01
C GLY A 132 24.59 -16.58 4.42
N LYS A 133 24.24 -16.52 5.71
CA LYS A 133 22.95 -17.00 6.21
C LYS A 133 21.90 -15.89 6.18
N ASP A 134 20.81 -16.15 5.49
CA ASP A 134 19.62 -15.29 5.45
C ASP A 134 18.88 -15.37 6.80
N PHE A 135 18.49 -14.22 7.39
CA PHE A 135 17.89 -14.18 8.73
C PHE A 135 16.65 -13.29 8.87
N CYS A 136 16.48 -12.28 8.02
CA CYS A 136 15.33 -11.38 8.02
C CYS A 136 14.95 -10.95 6.60
N GLY A 137 13.75 -10.43 6.44
CA GLY A 137 13.33 -9.69 5.25
C GLY A 137 13.66 -8.19 5.33
N GLY A 138 13.50 -7.52 4.20
CA GLY A 138 13.49 -6.08 4.09
C GLY A 138 12.84 -5.64 2.79
N VAL A 139 12.65 -4.34 2.65
CA VAL A 139 12.01 -3.75 1.48
C VAL A 139 12.79 -2.55 0.96
N ILE A 140 13.02 -2.50 -0.36
CA ILE A 140 13.66 -1.37 -1.02
C ILE A 140 12.68 -0.20 -1.01
N VAL A 141 13.06 0.91 -0.39
CA VAL A 141 12.24 2.14 -0.33
C VAL A 141 12.84 3.26 -1.17
N GLN A 142 14.12 3.17 -1.49
CA GLN A 142 14.85 4.04 -2.41
C GLN A 142 16.04 3.27 -3.00
N GLU A 143 16.63 3.76 -4.09
CA GLU A 143 17.77 3.12 -4.76
C GLU A 143 18.95 2.78 -3.82
N ASN A 144 19.15 3.56 -2.76
CA ASN A 144 20.22 3.40 -1.78
C ASN A 144 19.73 3.05 -0.37
N PHE A 145 18.44 2.76 -0.18
CA PHE A 145 17.87 2.47 1.13
C PHE A 145 16.94 1.27 1.14
N VAL A 146 17.16 0.40 2.12
CA VAL A 146 16.28 -0.71 2.48
C VAL A 146 15.70 -0.47 3.86
N LEU A 147 14.39 -0.65 4.02
CA LEU A 147 13.69 -0.62 5.30
C LEU A 147 13.57 -2.04 5.87
N THR A 148 13.84 -2.19 7.15
CA THR A 148 13.61 -3.42 7.93
C THR A 148 13.24 -3.07 9.38
N THR A 149 13.08 -4.07 10.25
CA THR A 149 12.88 -3.84 11.69
C THR A 149 14.19 -3.43 12.38
N ALA A 150 14.10 -2.65 13.45
CA ALA A 150 15.28 -2.29 14.24
C ALA A 150 15.93 -3.54 14.81
N LYS A 151 15.12 -4.49 15.29
CA LYS A 151 15.57 -5.80 15.76
C LYS A 151 16.42 -6.52 14.72
N CYS A 152 15.94 -6.68 13.48
CA CYS A 152 16.72 -7.30 12.40
C CYS A 152 18.04 -6.59 12.13
N SER A 153 18.05 -5.25 12.13
CA SER A 153 19.27 -4.48 11.88
C SER A 153 20.36 -4.64 12.97
N LEU A 154 19.96 -4.99 14.19
CA LEU A 154 20.81 -5.11 15.36
C LEU A 154 21.27 -6.55 15.64
N LEU A 155 20.66 -7.56 15.02
CA LEU A 155 21.03 -8.98 15.23
C LEU A 155 22.47 -9.30 14.85
N HIS A 156 22.99 -8.66 13.80
CA HIS A 156 24.34 -8.91 13.28
C HIS A 156 25.08 -7.61 13.03
N GLY A 157 26.39 -7.58 13.34
CA GLY A 157 27.24 -6.41 13.06
C GLY A 157 27.35 -6.12 11.56
N ASN A 158 27.76 -7.13 10.79
CA ASN A 158 27.87 -7.05 9.33
C ASN A 158 26.64 -7.68 8.68
N ILE A 159 25.93 -6.88 7.89
CA ILE A 159 24.74 -7.27 7.14
C ILE A 159 24.98 -6.94 5.67
N SER A 160 24.55 -7.84 4.79
CA SER A 160 24.41 -7.61 3.36
C SER A 160 22.94 -7.74 2.97
N VAL A 161 22.54 -7.05 1.91
CA VAL A 161 21.23 -7.16 1.28
C VAL A 161 21.37 -8.03 0.05
N LYS A 162 20.59 -9.10 -0.01
CA LYS A 162 20.52 -10.01 -1.14
C LYS A 162 19.24 -9.74 -1.93
N LEU A 163 19.41 -9.37 -3.20
CA LEU A 163 18.31 -9.07 -4.12
C LEU A 163 17.78 -10.36 -4.75
N SER A 164 16.49 -10.36 -5.10
CA SER A 164 15.85 -11.50 -5.78
C SER A 164 16.33 -11.60 -7.24
N GLU A 165 16.83 -12.75 -7.67
CA GLU A 165 17.31 -12.98 -9.04
C GLU A 165 16.13 -13.19 -10.01
N ASP A 166 16.20 -12.52 -11.17
CA ASP A 166 15.34 -12.78 -12.31
C ASP A 166 16.03 -13.80 -13.24
N GLY A 167 16.07 -15.07 -12.80
CA GLY A 167 16.31 -16.24 -13.66
C GLY A 167 17.64 -16.35 -14.44
N THR A 168 18.60 -15.44 -14.30
CA THR A 168 19.92 -15.55 -14.93
C THR A 168 20.88 -16.34 -14.04
N PRO A 169 21.69 -17.29 -14.58
CA PRO A 169 22.70 -17.99 -13.79
C PRO A 169 23.83 -17.02 -13.41
N GLY A 170 23.76 -16.51 -12.19
CA GLY A 170 24.74 -15.62 -11.57
C GLY A 170 24.82 -15.88 -10.07
N ALA A 171 25.77 -15.25 -9.38
CA ALA A 171 25.71 -15.18 -7.93
C ALA A 171 24.67 -14.10 -7.55
N PRO A 172 23.83 -14.33 -6.52
CA PRO A 172 22.89 -13.33 -6.04
C PRO A 172 23.60 -11.99 -5.81
N LEU A 173 23.04 -10.89 -6.29
CA LEU A 173 23.64 -9.59 -6.06
C LEU A 173 23.52 -9.24 -4.57
N GLU A 174 24.64 -9.31 -3.88
CA GLU A 174 24.76 -8.94 -2.47
C GLU A 174 25.40 -7.55 -2.34
N ILE A 175 24.66 -6.63 -1.72
CA ILE A 175 25.08 -5.25 -1.49
C ILE A 175 25.36 -5.06 0.00
N LYS A 176 26.53 -4.53 0.35
CA LYS A 176 26.90 -4.33 1.76
C LYS A 176 26.22 -3.09 2.33
N ILE A 177 25.91 -3.14 3.62
CA ILE A 177 25.37 -1.98 4.32
C ILE A 177 26.51 -1.02 4.69
N LYS A 178 26.36 0.25 4.30
CA LYS A 178 27.25 1.36 4.67
C LYS A 178 26.93 1.86 6.08
N ASN A 179 25.66 2.18 6.34
CA ASN A 179 25.19 2.69 7.63
C ASN A 179 23.85 2.07 8.02
N LYS A 180 23.61 2.00 9.34
CA LYS A 180 22.33 1.56 9.92
C LYS A 180 21.71 2.72 10.68
N HIS A 181 20.55 3.17 10.22
CA HIS A 181 19.79 4.26 10.84
C HIS A 181 18.62 3.65 11.59
N VAL A 182 18.84 3.27 12.85
CA VAL A 182 17.77 2.80 13.74
C VAL A 182 16.93 4.00 14.18
N HIS A 183 15.60 3.85 14.21
CA HIS A 183 14.73 4.94 14.60
C HIS A 183 15.08 5.47 16.00
N MET A 184 15.23 6.79 16.14
CA MET A 184 15.75 7.45 17.35
C MET A 184 14.93 7.23 18.64
N ARG A 185 13.69 6.76 18.51
CA ARG A 185 12.79 6.40 19.62
C ARG A 185 12.51 4.89 19.69
N TYR A 186 13.36 4.07 19.10
CA TYR A 186 13.23 2.63 19.21
C TYR A 186 13.36 2.19 20.67
N ASP A 187 12.40 1.39 21.12
CA ASP A 187 12.38 0.79 22.45
C ASP A 187 12.19 -0.72 22.29
N GLN A 188 13.22 -1.49 22.67
CA GLN A 188 13.23 -2.94 22.53
C GLN A 188 12.28 -3.63 23.51
N GLU A 189 12.12 -3.10 24.72
CA GLU A 189 11.26 -3.70 25.76
C GLU A 189 9.78 -3.50 25.41
N MET A 190 9.42 -2.28 25.03
CA MET A 190 8.06 -1.94 24.63
C MET A 190 7.74 -2.32 23.18
N LYS A 191 8.74 -2.79 22.42
CA LYS A 191 8.67 -3.07 20.97
C LYS A 191 8.07 -1.89 20.19
N GLN A 192 8.41 -0.66 20.59
CA GLN A 192 7.91 0.55 19.94
C GLN A 192 8.92 1.06 18.93
N ASN A 193 8.41 1.56 17.80
CA ASN A 193 9.22 2.16 16.75
C ASN A 193 10.33 1.23 16.22
N ASP A 194 9.99 -0.05 16.05
CA ASP A 194 10.86 -1.12 15.59
C ASP A 194 11.15 -1.00 14.08
N LEU A 195 11.92 0.03 13.71
CA LEU A 195 12.27 0.37 12.32
C LEU A 195 13.75 0.73 12.21
N ALA A 196 14.36 0.31 11.11
CA ALA A 196 15.69 0.75 10.70
C ALA A 196 15.78 0.93 9.19
N LEU A 197 16.42 2.01 8.76
CA LEU A 197 16.85 2.22 7.37
C LEU A 197 18.30 1.77 7.23
N LEU A 198 18.55 0.91 6.25
CA LEU A 198 19.87 0.43 5.91
C LEU A 198 20.34 1.18 4.66
N GLU A 199 21.37 2.00 4.81
CA GLU A 199 22.01 2.70 3.70
C GLU A 199 22.95 1.74 2.97
N LEU A 200 22.74 1.57 1.68
CA LEU A 200 23.54 0.69 0.83
C LEU A 200 24.89 1.35 0.49
N ASN A 201 25.95 0.55 0.36
CA ASN A 201 27.24 1.05 -0.10
C ASN A 201 27.21 1.49 -1.58
N GLU A 202 26.35 0.87 -2.38
CA GLU A 202 26.14 1.16 -3.80
C GLU A 202 24.63 1.18 -4.10
N PRO A 203 24.17 2.10 -4.97
CA PRO A 203 22.76 2.17 -5.33
C PRO A 203 22.34 1.00 -6.22
N ILE A 204 21.11 0.53 -6.00
CA ILE A 204 20.46 -0.51 -6.80
C ILE A 204 20.24 0.01 -8.21
N GLN A 205 20.56 -0.82 -9.21
CA GLN A 205 20.26 -0.55 -10.60
C GLN A 205 18.78 -0.83 -10.88
N CYS A 206 17.97 0.22 -10.76
CA CYS A 206 16.52 0.15 -10.96
C CYS A 206 16.16 -0.42 -12.33
N GLY A 207 15.28 -1.42 -12.34
CA GLY A 207 14.78 -2.11 -13.52
C GLY A 207 15.28 -3.55 -13.65
N SER A 208 16.60 -3.79 -13.55
CA SER A 208 17.17 -5.14 -13.65
C SER A 208 17.33 -5.82 -12.29
N ASN A 209 17.70 -5.06 -11.26
CA ASN A 209 18.11 -5.63 -9.96
C ASN A 209 17.09 -5.36 -8.85
N GLY A 210 15.98 -4.69 -9.17
CA GLY A 210 14.94 -4.33 -8.23
C GLY A 210 14.34 -2.95 -8.53
N LEU A 211 13.30 -2.60 -7.80
CA LEU A 211 12.64 -1.30 -7.83
C LEU A 211 12.15 -0.96 -6.42
N PRO A 212 12.18 0.32 -6.01
CA PRO A 212 11.64 0.71 -4.72
C PRO A 212 10.11 0.61 -4.68
N ILE A 213 9.53 0.28 -3.53
CA ILE A 213 8.09 0.44 -3.27
C ILE A 213 7.78 1.89 -2.89
N CYS A 214 6.58 2.39 -3.19
CA CYS A 214 6.22 3.76 -2.80
C CYS A 214 5.93 3.88 -1.31
N ILE A 215 6.40 4.95 -0.69
CA ILE A 215 5.99 5.37 0.66
C ILE A 215 4.80 6.32 0.53
N PRO A 216 3.63 6.01 1.12
CA PRO A 216 2.45 6.86 1.04
C PRO A 216 2.49 8.03 2.04
N GLU A 217 1.78 9.12 1.70
CA GLU A 217 1.44 10.17 2.68
C GLU A 217 0.47 9.64 3.74
N LYS A 218 0.50 10.23 4.94
CA LYS A 218 -0.27 9.79 6.10
C LYS A 218 -1.77 9.62 5.81
N ASP A 219 -2.40 10.69 5.34
CA ASP A 219 -3.86 10.72 5.17
C ASP A 219 -4.31 9.82 4.02
N PHE A 220 -3.50 9.73 2.95
CA PHE A 220 -3.72 8.81 1.84
C PHE A 220 -3.66 7.35 2.31
N ALA A 221 -2.64 6.97 3.07
CA ALA A 221 -2.52 5.62 3.60
C ALA A 221 -3.68 5.24 4.52
N GLU A 222 -4.05 6.12 5.45
CA GLU A 222 -5.00 5.77 6.51
C GLU A 222 -6.47 5.84 6.08
N HIS A 223 -6.80 6.60 5.02
CA HIS A 223 -8.19 6.75 4.55
C HIS A 223 -8.47 6.08 3.20
N ILE A 224 -7.44 5.83 2.39
CA ILE A 224 -7.58 5.22 1.05
C ILE A 224 -7.06 3.80 1.06
N LEU A 225 -5.79 3.60 1.43
CA LEU A 225 -5.09 2.34 1.24
C LEU A 225 -5.42 1.29 2.33
N ILE A 226 -5.23 1.61 3.60
CA ILE A 226 -5.43 0.63 4.69
C ILE A 226 -6.90 0.15 4.75
N PRO A 227 -7.92 1.01 4.62
CA PRO A 227 -9.31 0.58 4.57
C PRO A 227 -9.73 -0.10 3.24
N GLU A 228 -8.81 -0.26 2.29
CA GLU A 228 -9.10 -0.89 1.01
C GLU A 228 -9.49 -2.36 1.19
N LYS A 229 -10.28 -2.88 0.24
CA LYS A 229 -10.93 -4.20 0.39
C LYS A 229 -9.95 -5.37 0.35
N MET A 230 -8.74 -5.17 -0.14
CA MET A 230 -7.73 -6.23 -0.20
C MET A 230 -6.32 -5.67 -0.26
N ASN A 231 -5.51 -6.07 0.70
CA ASN A 231 -4.08 -5.81 0.79
C ASN A 231 -3.30 -7.12 0.50
N VAL A 232 -1.99 -7.00 0.28
CA VAL A 232 -1.11 -8.16 0.10
C VAL A 232 -0.03 -8.14 1.17
N VAL A 233 0.01 -9.18 1.99
CA VAL A 233 1.14 -9.47 2.87
C VAL A 233 2.14 -10.30 2.10
N SER A 234 3.41 -9.90 2.10
CA SER A 234 4.46 -10.58 1.34
C SER A 234 5.73 -10.73 2.18
N GLY A 235 6.32 -11.92 2.15
CA GLY A 235 7.56 -12.22 2.86
C GLY A 235 7.96 -13.69 2.78
N TRP A 236 9.00 -14.07 3.53
CA TRP A 236 9.51 -15.44 3.57
C TRP A 236 9.11 -16.16 4.85
N THR A 237 9.31 -17.46 4.85
CA THR A 237 9.14 -18.34 6.01
C THR A 237 10.44 -19.00 6.39
N PHE A 238 10.53 -19.50 7.61
CA PHE A 238 11.62 -20.39 7.98
C PHE A 238 11.33 -21.82 7.47
N ASN A 239 12.32 -22.43 6.83
CA ASN A 239 12.37 -23.86 6.59
C ASN A 239 13.43 -24.46 7.52
N GLY A 240 13.01 -24.89 8.71
CA GLY A 240 13.94 -25.27 9.78
C GLY A 240 14.63 -24.04 10.37
N THR A 241 15.96 -23.92 10.21
CA THR A 241 16.73 -22.78 10.75
C THR A 241 17.13 -21.75 9.69
N GLU A 242 16.76 -21.97 8.43
CA GLU A 242 17.12 -21.13 7.29
C GLU A 242 15.86 -20.49 6.69
N LEU A 243 15.99 -19.31 6.10
CA LEU A 243 14.90 -18.71 5.33
C LEU A 243 14.64 -19.56 4.08
N GLY A 244 13.39 -19.87 3.81
CA GLY A 244 12.97 -20.48 2.55
C GLY A 244 13.30 -19.59 1.34
N ASP A 245 13.47 -20.21 0.18
CA ASP A 245 13.78 -19.50 -1.06
C ASP A 245 12.54 -18.92 -1.75
N SER A 246 11.37 -19.48 -1.45
CA SER A 246 10.11 -19.04 -2.04
C SER A 246 9.52 -17.87 -1.24
N LEU A 247 9.26 -16.77 -1.93
CA LEU A 247 8.46 -15.67 -1.42
C LEU A 247 7.00 -16.12 -1.32
N ILE A 248 6.32 -15.74 -0.24
CA ILE A 248 4.90 -16.04 -0.04
C ILE A 248 4.10 -14.75 -0.01
N ASP A 249 3.03 -14.75 -0.80
CA ASP A 249 2.10 -13.64 -0.92
C ASP A 249 0.70 -14.08 -0.47
N LEU A 250 0.14 -13.37 0.50
CA LEU A 250 -1.16 -13.67 1.10
C LEU A 250 -2.10 -12.49 0.95
N PRO A 251 -3.32 -12.68 0.42
CA PRO A 251 -4.33 -11.64 0.45
C PRO A 251 -4.80 -11.44 1.89
N SER A 252 -4.79 -10.18 2.33
CA SER A 252 -5.22 -9.77 3.66
C SER A 252 -6.23 -8.63 3.62
N VAL A 253 -6.88 -8.39 4.75
CA VAL A 253 -7.78 -7.26 4.96
C VAL A 253 -7.51 -6.62 6.31
N TYR A 254 -7.70 -5.30 6.39
CA TYR A 254 -7.65 -4.58 7.66
C TYR A 254 -8.54 -5.24 8.70
N PHE A 255 -7.99 -5.43 9.89
CA PHE A 255 -8.69 -5.99 11.03
C PHE A 255 -8.74 -4.98 12.16
N GLU A 256 -9.95 -4.78 12.69
CA GLU A 256 -10.24 -3.76 13.70
C GLU A 256 -9.37 -3.91 14.95
N ASN A 257 -8.77 -2.79 15.39
CA ASN A 257 -7.78 -2.78 16.46
C ASN A 257 -8.30 -3.36 17.78
N GLU A 258 -9.52 -3.00 18.23
CA GLU A 258 -10.10 -3.50 19.49
C GLU A 258 -10.17 -5.03 19.52
N LYS A 259 -10.67 -5.63 18.43
CA LYS A 259 -10.72 -7.09 18.27
C LYS A 259 -9.33 -7.71 18.16
N CYS A 260 -8.39 -6.99 17.55
CA CYS A 260 -7.01 -7.44 17.45
C CYS A 260 -6.32 -7.53 18.80
N GLU A 261 -6.52 -6.52 19.65
CA GLU A 261 -5.99 -6.46 21.02
C GLU A 261 -6.46 -7.66 21.85
N GLU A 262 -7.75 -7.99 21.76
CA GLU A 262 -8.35 -9.15 22.45
C GLU A 262 -7.73 -10.48 21.99
N ILE A 263 -7.57 -10.69 20.68
CA ILE A 263 -7.10 -11.97 20.13
C ILE A 263 -5.61 -12.19 20.40
N LEU A 264 -4.80 -11.16 20.16
CA LEU A 264 -3.34 -11.23 20.28
C LEU A 264 -2.83 -10.97 21.69
N ASN A 265 -3.68 -10.45 22.59
CA ASN A 265 -3.29 -10.01 23.92
C ASN A 265 -2.12 -9.00 23.87
N VAL A 266 -2.28 -7.99 23.02
CA VAL A 266 -1.34 -6.89 22.79
C VAL A 266 -2.06 -5.55 22.87
N THR A 267 -1.32 -4.46 23.03
CA THR A 267 -1.87 -3.10 22.90
C THR A 267 -1.52 -2.54 21.53
N VAL A 268 -2.54 -2.21 20.73
CA VAL A 268 -2.36 -1.67 19.37
C VAL A 268 -2.29 -0.15 19.45
N THR A 269 -1.07 0.38 19.51
CA THR A 269 -0.84 1.83 19.55
C THR A 269 -1.24 2.52 18.23
N THR A 270 -1.26 3.86 18.21
CA THR A 270 -1.55 4.64 16.98
C THR A 270 -0.58 4.41 15.81
N ARG A 271 0.58 3.79 16.07
CA ARG A 271 1.62 3.43 15.08
C ARG A 271 1.57 1.97 14.66
N LEU A 272 0.61 1.20 15.16
CA LEU A 272 0.39 -0.20 14.81
C LEU A 272 -0.99 -0.35 14.16
N PHE A 273 -1.18 -1.43 13.42
CA PHE A 273 -2.47 -1.87 12.90
C PHE A 273 -2.42 -3.36 12.60
N CYS A 274 -3.59 -3.98 12.45
CA CYS A 274 -3.71 -5.41 12.24
C CYS A 274 -4.29 -5.74 10.87
N GLU A 275 -3.82 -6.85 10.33
CA GLU A 275 -4.26 -7.40 9.06
C GLU A 275 -4.59 -8.87 9.26
N LYS A 276 -5.74 -9.29 8.72
CA LYS A 276 -6.18 -10.68 8.75
C LYS A 276 -6.05 -11.28 7.36
N SER A 277 -5.20 -12.28 7.21
CA SER A 277 -5.12 -13.13 6.02
C SER A 277 -6.43 -13.89 5.80
N LYS A 278 -6.83 -14.03 4.54
CA LYS A 278 -7.95 -14.90 4.16
C LYS A 278 -7.55 -16.39 4.18
N ALA A 279 -6.25 -16.68 4.07
CA ALA A 279 -5.71 -18.03 4.11
C ALA A 279 -5.34 -18.41 5.55
N THR A 280 -5.79 -19.59 5.98
CA THR A 280 -5.30 -20.27 7.18
C THR A 280 -4.00 -20.98 6.84
N VAL A 281 -2.92 -20.63 7.54
CA VAL A 281 -1.57 -21.15 7.29
C VAL A 281 -0.92 -21.61 8.60
N ASP A 282 -0.20 -22.73 8.54
CA ASP A 282 0.48 -23.37 9.67
C ASP A 282 1.97 -22.96 9.78
N TRP A 283 2.34 -21.84 9.16
CA TRP A 283 3.70 -21.31 9.14
C TRP A 283 3.69 -19.82 9.48
N GLN A 284 4.84 -19.31 9.95
CA GLN A 284 5.00 -17.92 10.34
C GLN A 284 5.92 -17.18 9.36
N LEU A 285 5.52 -15.97 9.00
CA LEU A 285 6.34 -15.05 8.23
C LEU A 285 7.55 -14.59 9.07
N VAL A 286 8.67 -14.34 8.41
CA VAL A 286 9.86 -13.76 9.03
C VAL A 286 9.68 -12.27 9.31
N GLU A 287 10.34 -11.75 10.34
CA GLU A 287 10.42 -10.31 10.56
C GLU A 287 11.00 -9.59 9.33
N GLY A 288 10.52 -8.37 9.10
CA GLY A 288 10.81 -7.62 7.88
C GLY A 288 9.90 -7.96 6.70
N SER A 289 8.99 -8.94 6.85
CA SER A 289 7.84 -9.10 5.94
C SER A 289 6.98 -7.85 5.93
N ILE A 290 6.33 -7.57 4.81
CA ILE A 290 5.61 -6.31 4.60
C ILE A 290 4.15 -6.55 4.25
N VAL A 291 3.34 -5.51 4.42
CA VAL A 291 2.01 -5.42 3.83
C VAL A 291 1.95 -4.19 2.93
N MET A 292 1.38 -4.38 1.75
CA MET A 292 1.31 -3.39 0.68
C MET A 292 -0.09 -3.36 0.07
N ALA A 293 -0.43 -2.19 -0.46
CA ALA A 293 -1.70 -1.93 -1.13
C ALA A 293 -1.41 -1.38 -2.53
N GLU A 294 -2.23 -1.79 -3.50
CA GLU A 294 -2.17 -1.30 -4.87
C GLU A 294 -3.25 -0.23 -5.06
N HIS A 295 -2.87 0.92 -5.61
CA HIS A 295 -3.82 1.98 -5.94
C HIS A 295 -3.51 2.56 -7.31
N LYS A 296 -4.47 2.42 -8.25
CA LYS A 296 -4.42 2.99 -9.61
C LYS A 296 -3.17 2.63 -10.41
N GLY A 297 -2.68 1.40 -10.25
CA GLY A 297 -1.51 0.83 -10.92
C GLY A 297 -0.20 0.98 -10.16
N THR A 298 -0.20 1.55 -8.95
CA THR A 298 1.00 1.82 -8.15
C THR A 298 0.93 1.12 -6.79
N TRP A 299 1.99 0.43 -6.39
CA TRP A 299 2.08 -0.26 -5.11
C TRP A 299 2.71 0.62 -4.02
N PHE A 300 2.06 0.63 -2.85
CA PHE A 300 2.45 1.41 -1.68
C PHE A 300 2.70 0.51 -0.48
N LEU A 301 3.78 0.81 0.24
CA LEU A 301 4.11 0.18 1.52
C LEU A 301 3.23 0.75 2.63
N ILE A 302 2.34 -0.06 3.18
CA ILE A 302 1.45 0.37 4.28
C ILE A 302 1.92 -0.13 5.65
N GLY A 303 2.63 -1.27 5.71
CA GLY A 303 3.12 -1.81 6.98
C GLY A 303 4.36 -2.70 6.87
N ILE A 304 5.11 -2.79 7.98
CA ILE A 304 6.16 -3.79 8.18
C ILE A 304 5.88 -4.62 9.42
N MET A 305 6.02 -5.94 9.30
CA MET A 305 5.57 -6.90 10.29
C MET A 305 6.45 -6.84 11.53
N VAL A 306 5.79 -6.80 12.69
CA VAL A 306 6.44 -6.83 14.00
C VAL A 306 6.32 -8.23 14.58
N SER A 307 7.33 -8.67 15.33
CA SER A 307 7.28 -9.96 16.03
C SER A 307 6.25 -9.96 17.17
N LEU A 308 5.30 -10.89 17.07
CA LEU A 308 4.31 -11.14 18.12
C LEU A 308 4.96 -11.71 19.39
N PRO A 309 4.44 -11.38 20.59
CA PRO A 309 4.95 -11.92 21.86
C PRO A 309 4.65 -13.41 22.06
N THR A 310 3.64 -13.95 21.37
CA THR A 310 3.22 -15.36 21.48
C THR A 310 3.30 -16.04 20.13
N GLU A 311 3.75 -17.30 20.10
CA GLU A 311 3.70 -18.20 18.94
C GLU A 311 2.25 -18.63 18.62
N LYS A 312 1.29 -17.71 18.67
CA LYS A 312 -0.08 -18.01 18.26
C LYS A 312 -0.09 -18.08 16.74
N LEU A 313 -0.14 -19.30 16.22
CA LEU A 313 -0.47 -19.54 14.82
C LEU A 313 -1.89 -19.06 14.54
N GLY A 314 -2.02 -18.19 13.56
CA GLY A 314 -3.29 -17.65 13.15
C GLY A 314 -3.13 -16.68 11.97
N PRO A 315 -4.21 -16.39 11.25
CA PRO A 315 -4.15 -15.52 10.08
C PRO A 315 -3.97 -14.04 10.43
N LEU A 316 -3.73 -13.69 11.70
CA LEU A 316 -3.72 -12.31 12.17
C LEU A 316 -2.29 -11.84 12.39
N TYR A 317 -1.94 -10.73 11.75
CA TYR A 317 -0.60 -10.18 11.74
C TYR A 317 -0.63 -8.73 12.23
N LEU A 318 0.42 -8.35 12.96
CA LEU A 318 0.60 -7.01 13.52
C LEU A 318 1.69 -6.27 12.75
N PHE A 319 1.37 -5.07 12.27
CA PHE A 319 2.26 -4.28 11.44
C PHE A 319 2.51 -2.89 12.03
N THR A 320 3.75 -2.42 11.92
CA THR A 320 4.10 -1.01 12.12
C THR A 320 3.57 -0.20 10.94
N LYS A 321 2.77 0.82 11.23
CA LYS A 321 2.15 1.72 10.27
C LYS A 321 3.18 2.68 9.68
N ILE A 322 3.62 2.41 8.45
CA ILE A 322 4.70 3.17 7.77
C ILE A 322 4.34 4.64 7.56
N SER A 323 3.07 4.93 7.34
CA SER A 323 2.54 6.29 7.12
C SER A 323 2.80 7.26 8.28
N ARG A 324 3.14 6.75 9.48
CA ARG A 324 3.47 7.53 10.68
C ARG A 324 4.94 7.95 10.77
N TYR A 325 5.78 7.56 9.82
CA TYR A 325 7.23 7.78 9.83
C TYR A 325 7.74 8.63 8.65
N SER A 326 6.85 9.28 7.89
CA SER A 326 7.21 10.12 6.74
C SER A 326 8.29 11.16 7.06
N MET A 327 8.16 11.89 8.17
CA MET A 327 9.17 12.88 8.58
C MET A 327 10.53 12.26 8.88
N TRP A 328 10.56 11.05 9.43
CA TRP A 328 11.82 10.36 9.71
C TRP A 328 12.49 9.89 8.41
N PHE A 329 11.70 9.37 7.47
CA PHE A 329 12.16 9.04 6.12
C PHE A 329 12.77 10.26 5.41
N GLU A 330 12.08 11.40 5.44
CA GLU A 330 12.55 12.65 4.86
C GLU A 330 13.80 13.22 5.52
N GLN A 331 14.09 12.90 6.78
CA GLN A 331 15.30 13.36 7.47
C GLN A 331 16.53 12.53 7.14
N ILE A 332 16.35 11.23 6.92
CA ILE A 332 17.46 10.28 6.72
C ILE A 332 17.80 10.10 5.24
N MET A 333 16.79 10.07 4.36
CA MET A 333 16.97 9.73 2.95
C MET A 333 17.14 10.96 2.02
N GLN A 334 17.67 12.07 2.55
CA GLN A 334 17.88 13.31 1.80
C GLN A 334 18.94 13.20 0.71
#